data_AF-A0AAN7TWZ6-F1
#
_entry.id   AF-A0AAN7TWZ6-F1
#
_cell.length_a   1.000
_cell.length_b   1.000
_cell.length_c   1.000
_cell.angle_alpha   90.00
_cell.angle_beta   90.00
_cell.angle_gamma   90.00
#
_symmetry.space_group_name_H-M   'P 1'
#
loop_
_entity.id
_entity.type
_entity.pdbx_description
1 polymer ?
#
loop_
_entity_poly.entity_id
_entity_poly.type
_entity_poly.pdbx_seq_one_letter_code
_entity_poly.pdbx_strand_id
1 'polypeptide(L)'
;MKIIVSLALLCLTFFTSVSKSEDCPFSQSLVTGASATFYIEVNSGNCGYESLLGPLGPGNLFIAALGDNLYNSGKNCGQCFNISSPYTNRSVVVMATDRCPDSGYCQRSSHFDLSTQAFDVLGQQSTGVLDGLTYFKVPCAVNGNVKIMMKDGSNDYWTAFLIYNNRVTIKDVSVKVSGKTTYQSLTQSSYNYWISPNMVPGSFDVRIESVGGEFIYITIPKVESRKQYETSSQFNTEGCVGEPNGSPSGGISVGSPSDASSLTLCVLFLFTILFLMMLN
;
A
#
# COMPACT_ATOMS: atom_id res chain seq x y z
N MET A 1 -14.56 33.95 -63.43
CA MET A 1 -15.82 34.01 -62.66
C MET A 1 -15.72 32.94 -61.58
N LYS A 2 -15.64 33.38 -60.31
CA LYS A 2 -15.72 32.69 -58.99
C LYS A 2 -15.68 31.14 -59.01
N ILE A 3 -14.83 30.48 -58.23
CA ILE A 3 -15.17 30.06 -56.85
C ILE A 3 -13.89 29.85 -56.01
N ILE A 4 -13.93 30.43 -54.81
CA ILE A 4 -13.00 30.31 -53.69
C ILE A 4 -13.14 28.89 -53.11
N VAL A 5 -12.05 28.13 -53.00
CA VAL A 5 -12.00 26.94 -52.14
C VAL A 5 -10.99 27.21 -51.04
N SER A 6 -11.44 27.94 -50.02
CA SER A 6 -10.79 27.99 -48.72
C SER A 6 -10.91 26.61 -48.09
N LEU A 7 -9.80 25.86 -48.12
CA LEU A 7 -9.66 24.61 -47.40
C LEU A 7 -9.54 24.94 -45.90
N ALA A 8 -10.67 25.18 -45.24
CA ALA A 8 -10.74 25.28 -43.79
C ALA A 8 -10.57 23.86 -43.22
N LEU A 9 -9.33 23.51 -42.89
CA LEU A 9 -8.98 22.31 -42.15
C LEU A 9 -9.48 22.51 -40.70
N LEU A 10 -10.76 22.22 -40.46
CA LEU A 10 -11.35 22.20 -39.13
C LEU A 10 -10.83 20.94 -38.42
N CYS A 11 -9.64 21.04 -37.82
CA CYS A 11 -9.11 20.02 -36.92
C CYS A 11 -9.94 20.07 -35.64
N LEU A 12 -11.05 19.33 -35.61
CA LEU A 12 -11.83 19.10 -34.41
C LEU A 12 -10.97 18.25 -33.47
N THR A 13 -10.20 18.91 -32.62
CA THR A 13 -9.55 18.25 -31.49
C THR A 13 -10.65 17.86 -30.52
N PHE A 14 -11.17 16.65 -30.69
CA PHE A 14 -11.85 15.96 -29.60
C PHE A 14 -10.81 15.81 -28.49
N PHE A 15 -10.81 16.75 -27.54
CA PHE A 15 -10.32 16.47 -26.20
C PHE A 15 -11.25 15.40 -25.65
N THR A 16 -10.91 14.13 -25.91
CA THR A 16 -11.38 13.06 -25.05
C THR A 16 -10.77 13.37 -23.69
N SER A 17 -11.58 13.93 -22.79
CA SER A 17 -11.28 13.88 -21.37
C SER A 17 -11.23 12.40 -21.03
N VAL A 18 -10.03 11.82 -21.12
CA VAL A 18 -9.70 10.54 -20.51
C VAL A 18 -9.94 10.75 -19.03
N SER A 19 -11.11 10.33 -18.55
CA SER A 19 -11.29 10.09 -17.14
C SER A 19 -10.23 9.07 -16.77
N LYS A 20 -9.16 9.50 -16.09
CA LYS A 20 -8.29 8.57 -15.39
C LYS A 20 -9.23 7.81 -14.45
N SER A 21 -9.44 6.52 -14.72
CA SER A 21 -9.68 5.58 -13.64
C SER A 21 -8.45 5.72 -12.75
N GLU A 22 -8.58 6.39 -11.61
CA GLU A 22 -7.48 6.48 -10.65
C GLU A 22 -7.36 5.11 -10.01
N ASP A 23 -6.61 4.24 -10.67
CA ASP A 23 -6.23 2.96 -10.09
C ASP A 23 -5.36 3.24 -8.86
N CYS A 24 -5.63 2.52 -7.76
CA CYS A 24 -4.83 2.56 -6.54
C CYS A 24 -3.33 2.56 -6.86
N PRO A 25 -2.50 3.41 -6.21
CA PRO A 25 -1.07 3.51 -6.49
C PRO A 25 -0.29 2.20 -6.26
N PHE A 26 -0.91 1.17 -5.68
CA PHE A 26 -0.33 -0.17 -5.57
C PHE A 26 -1.37 -1.26 -5.85
N SER A 27 -0.90 -2.45 -6.25
CA SER A 27 -1.77 -3.58 -6.58
C SER A 27 -2.57 -4.08 -5.37
N GLN A 28 -3.88 -4.17 -5.54
CA GLN A 28 -4.84 -4.75 -4.58
C GLN A 28 -5.42 -6.08 -5.09
N SER A 29 -4.60 -6.92 -5.72
CA SER A 29 -5.04 -8.21 -6.24
C SER A 29 -5.58 -9.12 -5.14
N LEU A 30 -6.77 -9.69 -5.37
CA LEU A 30 -7.36 -10.68 -4.48
C LEU A 30 -6.56 -11.98 -4.51
N VAL A 31 -6.17 -12.45 -3.34
CA VAL A 31 -5.51 -13.75 -3.13
C VAL A 31 -6.50 -14.69 -2.45
N THR A 32 -6.55 -15.93 -2.93
CA THR A 32 -7.42 -17.00 -2.41
C THR A 32 -6.60 -18.08 -1.71
N GLY A 33 -7.27 -18.89 -0.88
CA GLY A 33 -6.63 -20.03 -0.21
C GLY A 33 -5.72 -19.64 0.94
N ALA A 34 -5.92 -18.47 1.54
CA ALA A 34 -5.24 -18.12 2.78
C ALA A 34 -5.80 -18.93 3.96
N SER A 35 -4.99 -19.02 5.01
CA SER A 35 -5.39 -19.65 6.27
C SER A 35 -5.10 -18.72 7.44
N ALA A 36 -5.80 -18.93 8.56
CA ALA A 36 -5.54 -18.20 9.79
C ALA A 36 -5.63 -19.07 11.04
N THR A 37 -4.76 -18.80 12.01
CA THR A 37 -4.85 -19.22 13.42
C THR A 37 -4.95 -17.96 14.28
N PHE A 38 -4.85 -18.11 15.60
CA PHE A 38 -4.78 -16.99 16.52
C PHE A 38 -3.75 -17.19 17.62
N TYR A 39 -3.29 -16.06 18.17
CA TYR A 39 -2.38 -15.99 19.32
C TYR A 39 -2.83 -14.93 20.33
N ILE A 40 -2.33 -15.04 21.57
CA ILE A 40 -2.75 -14.20 22.71
C ILE A 40 -1.68 -13.20 23.16
N GLU A 41 -0.40 -13.41 22.81
CA GLU A 41 0.71 -12.55 23.23
C GLU A 41 0.89 -11.35 22.29
N VAL A 42 -0.07 -10.44 22.27
CA VAL A 42 -0.19 -9.34 21.28
C VAL A 42 0.46 -8.01 21.72
N ASN A 43 1.40 -8.03 22.66
CA ASN A 43 1.96 -6.79 23.23
C ASN A 43 3.00 -6.13 22.31
N SER A 44 3.76 -6.93 21.57
CA SER A 44 4.83 -6.49 20.67
C SER A 44 5.00 -7.49 19.53
N GLY A 45 5.87 -7.19 18.57
CA GLY A 45 6.17 -8.13 17.50
C GLY A 45 7.49 -7.82 16.81
N ASN A 46 7.88 -8.73 15.92
CA ASN A 46 9.13 -8.69 15.18
C ASN A 46 9.26 -7.45 14.27
N CYS A 47 8.18 -6.70 13.99
CA CYS A 47 8.25 -5.46 13.21
C CYS A 47 8.77 -4.24 13.98
N GLY A 48 9.20 -4.39 15.23
CA GLY A 48 9.97 -3.36 15.93
C GLY A 48 9.16 -2.21 16.53
N TYR A 49 7.83 -2.30 16.52
CA TYR A 49 6.91 -1.30 17.06
C TYR A 49 6.86 -1.23 18.59
N GLU A 50 7.65 -2.05 19.30
CA GLU A 50 7.61 -2.15 20.76
C GLU A 50 6.19 -2.45 21.24
N SER A 51 5.64 -1.67 22.18
CA SER A 51 4.24 -1.83 22.57
C SER A 51 3.30 -1.47 21.42
N LEU A 52 2.47 -2.41 20.97
CA LEU A 52 1.52 -2.19 19.86
C LEU A 52 0.42 -1.17 20.21
N LEU A 53 0.15 -0.95 21.50
CA LEU A 53 -0.73 0.12 21.99
C LEU A 53 0.05 1.39 22.38
N GLY A 54 1.37 1.37 22.24
CA GLY A 54 2.25 2.49 22.52
C GLY A 54 2.45 3.42 21.32
N PRO A 55 3.34 4.42 21.45
CA PRO A 55 3.52 5.49 20.46
C PRO A 55 4.00 5.05 19.06
N LEU A 56 4.69 3.91 18.98
CA LEU A 56 5.22 3.36 17.73
C LEU A 56 4.26 2.34 17.09
N GLY A 57 3.31 1.82 17.86
CA GLY A 57 2.38 0.79 17.43
C GLY A 57 1.13 1.34 16.74
N PRO A 58 0.28 0.44 16.22
CA PRO A 58 -0.99 0.81 15.57
C PRO A 58 -2.05 1.40 16.51
N GLY A 59 -1.88 1.31 17.84
CA GLY A 59 -2.85 1.82 18.83
C GLY A 59 -4.13 0.98 18.94
N ASN A 60 -4.19 -0.18 18.29
CA ASN A 60 -5.29 -1.14 18.37
C ASN A 60 -4.75 -2.57 18.17
N LEU A 61 -5.58 -3.58 18.44
CA LEU A 61 -5.20 -4.99 18.38
C LEU A 61 -5.80 -5.73 17.17
N PHE A 62 -6.24 -5.03 16.12
CA PHE A 62 -6.52 -5.66 14.83
C PHE A 62 -5.20 -5.86 14.08
N ILE A 63 -4.47 -6.89 14.49
CA ILE A 63 -3.08 -7.14 14.11
C ILE A 63 -2.85 -8.62 13.77
N ALA A 64 -1.77 -8.89 13.05
CA ALA A 64 -1.39 -10.23 12.63
C ALA A 64 0.13 -10.46 12.70
N ALA A 65 0.51 -11.65 13.15
CA ALA A 65 1.80 -12.25 12.86
C ALA A 65 1.71 -12.97 11.51
N LEU A 66 2.58 -12.60 10.56
CA LEU A 66 2.54 -13.19 9.22
C LEU A 66 3.38 -14.48 9.18
N GLY A 67 2.88 -15.52 8.51
CA GLY A 67 3.69 -16.68 8.16
C GLY A 67 4.86 -16.28 7.26
N ASP A 68 5.95 -17.05 7.25
CA ASP A 68 7.25 -16.65 6.71
C ASP A 68 7.24 -16.14 5.26
N ASN A 69 6.51 -16.83 4.38
CA ASN A 69 6.37 -16.42 2.98
C ASN A 69 5.70 -15.06 2.85
N LEU A 70 4.65 -14.83 3.64
CA LEU A 70 3.91 -13.57 3.63
C LEU A 70 4.63 -12.48 4.42
N TYR A 71 5.41 -12.83 5.45
CA TYR A 71 6.25 -11.89 6.19
C TYR A 71 7.34 -11.29 5.29
N ASN A 72 7.87 -12.11 4.36
CA ASN A 72 8.84 -11.72 3.33
C ASN A 72 10.05 -10.98 3.94
N SER A 73 10.65 -11.59 4.97
CA SER A 73 11.81 -11.03 5.69
C SER A 73 11.60 -9.58 6.16
N GLY A 74 10.42 -9.27 6.69
CA GLY A 74 10.08 -7.95 7.24
C GLY A 74 9.54 -6.94 6.22
N LYS A 75 9.54 -7.26 4.93
CA LYS A 75 9.09 -6.34 3.86
C LYS A 75 7.60 -6.00 3.92
N ASN A 76 6.79 -6.83 4.57
CA ASN A 76 5.37 -6.56 4.77
C ASN A 76 5.06 -6.01 6.19
N CYS A 77 6.06 -5.67 6.99
CA CYS A 77 5.81 -4.97 8.26
C CYS A 77 5.09 -3.63 8.03
N GLY A 78 4.02 -3.39 8.78
CA GLY A 78 3.17 -2.20 8.61
C GLY A 78 2.23 -2.25 7.40
N GLN A 79 2.20 -3.33 6.61
CA GLN A 79 1.18 -3.52 5.58
C GLN A 79 -0.16 -3.91 6.24
N CYS A 80 -1.25 -3.29 5.81
CA CYS A 80 -2.60 -3.70 6.19
C CYS A 80 -3.21 -4.64 5.15
N PHE A 81 -3.95 -5.64 5.64
CA PHE A 81 -4.61 -6.65 4.83
C PHE A 81 -6.09 -6.69 5.17
N ASN A 82 -6.95 -6.66 4.16
CA ASN A 82 -8.36 -6.99 4.31
C ASN A 82 -8.51 -8.49 4.09
N ILE A 83 -8.96 -9.22 5.11
CA ILE A 83 -9.12 -10.68 5.10
C ILE A 83 -10.61 -10.98 5.20
N SER A 84 -11.12 -11.84 4.31
CA SER A 84 -12.53 -12.23 4.26
C SER A 84 -12.71 -13.72 4.53
N SER A 85 -13.74 -14.05 5.31
CA SER A 85 -14.10 -15.42 5.67
C SER A 85 -15.34 -15.91 4.91
N PRO A 86 -15.27 -17.09 4.25
CA PRO A 86 -16.43 -17.71 3.64
C PRO A 86 -17.40 -18.30 4.68
N TYR A 87 -16.96 -18.46 5.93
CA TYR A 87 -17.75 -19.07 7.00
C TYR A 87 -18.72 -18.06 7.64
N THR A 88 -18.26 -16.82 7.83
CA THR A 88 -19.05 -15.75 8.47
C THR A 88 -19.57 -14.71 7.48
N ASN A 89 -19.10 -14.72 6.23
CA ASN A 89 -19.32 -13.65 5.25
C ASN A 89 -18.91 -12.27 5.79
N ARG A 90 -17.90 -12.25 6.68
CA ARG A 90 -17.35 -11.02 7.27
C ARG A 90 -15.89 -10.85 6.85
N SER A 91 -15.43 -9.62 6.95
CA SER A 91 -14.04 -9.26 6.74
C SER A 91 -13.49 -8.43 7.88
N VAL A 92 -12.17 -8.46 8.03
CA VAL A 92 -11.41 -7.68 9.01
C VAL A 92 -10.18 -7.08 8.33
N VAL A 93 -9.83 -5.85 8.70
CA VAL A 93 -8.56 -5.23 8.31
C VAL A 93 -7.59 -5.40 9.47
N VAL A 94 -6.42 -5.98 9.19
CA VAL A 94 -5.35 -6.15 10.19
C VAL A 94 -4.05 -5.55 9.71
N MET A 95 -3.26 -5.00 10.64
CA MET A 95 -1.88 -4.59 10.37
C MET A 95 -0.90 -5.73 10.66
N ALA A 96 0.05 -5.96 9.76
CA ALA A 96 1.16 -6.86 10.01
C ALA A 96 2.16 -6.24 10.99
N THR A 97 2.25 -6.81 12.18
CA THR A 97 3.10 -6.31 13.27
C THR A 97 4.13 -7.32 13.73
N ASP A 98 4.03 -8.57 13.28
CA ASP A 98 4.87 -9.65 13.76
C ASP A 98 5.12 -10.74 12.69
N ARG A 99 5.98 -11.70 13.03
CA ARG A 99 6.34 -12.88 12.25
C ARG A 99 5.91 -14.11 13.03
N CYS A 100 5.19 -15.02 12.37
CA CYS A 100 5.00 -16.37 12.89
C CYS A 100 6.09 -17.31 12.33
N PRO A 101 7.02 -17.81 13.15
CA PRO A 101 8.14 -18.64 12.69
C PRO A 101 7.85 -20.14 12.70
N ASP A 102 6.67 -20.57 13.15
CA ASP A 102 6.37 -21.97 13.38
C ASP A 102 6.49 -22.80 12.10
N SER A 103 6.98 -24.04 12.24
CA SER A 103 7.21 -24.96 11.12
C SER A 103 5.91 -25.53 10.51
N GLY A 104 4.76 -25.26 11.12
CA GLY A 104 3.44 -25.73 10.69
C GLY A 104 2.74 -24.74 9.74
N TYR A 105 1.59 -24.22 10.18
CA TYR A 105 0.76 -23.32 9.38
C TYR A 105 1.50 -22.10 8.85
N CYS A 106 2.47 -21.60 9.62
CA CYS A 106 3.24 -20.41 9.27
C CYS A 106 4.23 -20.60 8.12
N GLN A 107 4.44 -21.85 7.65
CA GLN A 107 5.19 -22.15 6.43
C GLN A 107 4.31 -22.21 5.17
N ARG A 108 2.99 -22.08 5.30
CA ARG A 108 2.08 -22.01 4.13
C ARG A 108 2.33 -20.74 3.33
N SER A 109 1.90 -20.73 2.07
CA SER A 109 2.12 -19.60 1.15
C SER A 109 1.46 -18.30 1.62
N SER A 110 0.29 -18.39 2.26
CA SER A 110 -0.45 -17.26 2.82
C SER A 110 -1.12 -17.66 4.12
N HIS A 111 -0.48 -17.29 5.23
CA HIS A 111 -0.97 -17.60 6.57
C HIS A 111 -0.90 -16.36 7.47
N PHE A 112 -1.97 -16.15 8.23
CA PHE A 112 -2.11 -15.07 9.20
C PHE A 112 -2.35 -15.67 10.58
N ASP A 113 -1.45 -15.45 11.52
CA ASP A 113 -1.69 -15.76 12.92
C ASP A 113 -2.21 -14.49 13.60
N LEU A 114 -3.53 -14.44 13.79
CA LEU A 114 -4.27 -13.23 14.11
C LEU A 114 -4.33 -13.00 15.63
N SER A 115 -4.51 -11.74 16.05
CA SER A 115 -5.01 -11.53 17.42
C SER A 115 -6.37 -12.23 17.58
N THR A 116 -6.70 -12.67 18.80
CA THR A 116 -8.02 -13.24 19.11
C THR A 116 -9.17 -12.33 18.66
N GLN A 117 -9.02 -11.01 18.89
CA GLN A 117 -10.01 -10.01 18.47
C GLN A 117 -10.25 -10.00 16.96
N ALA A 118 -9.19 -10.13 16.14
CA ALA A 118 -9.34 -10.18 14.69
C ALA A 118 -9.87 -11.54 14.21
N PHE A 119 -9.43 -12.63 14.83
CA PHE A 119 -9.88 -13.99 14.52
C PHE A 119 -11.39 -14.16 14.74
N ASP A 120 -11.92 -13.62 15.85
CA ASP A 120 -13.35 -13.72 16.22
C ASP A 120 -14.30 -13.04 15.22
N VAL A 121 -13.79 -12.15 14.36
CA VAL A 121 -14.56 -11.57 13.25
C VAL A 121 -14.76 -12.60 12.13
N LEU A 122 -13.75 -13.44 11.89
CA LEU A 122 -13.68 -14.37 10.76
C LEU A 122 -14.23 -15.76 11.10
N GLY A 123 -14.21 -16.17 12.37
CA GLY A 123 -14.69 -17.49 12.79
C GLY A 123 -14.68 -17.69 14.30
N GLN A 124 -14.97 -18.91 14.75
CA GLN A 124 -14.97 -19.27 16.16
C GLN A 124 -13.63 -19.87 16.57
N GLN A 125 -13.06 -19.44 17.70
CA GLN A 125 -11.78 -19.97 18.20
C GLN A 125 -11.77 -21.48 18.41
N SER A 126 -12.92 -22.10 18.69
CA SER A 126 -13.06 -23.56 18.81
C SER A 126 -12.76 -24.32 17.51
N THR A 127 -12.80 -23.65 16.36
CA THR A 127 -12.35 -24.21 15.07
C THR A 127 -10.82 -24.34 15.02
N GLY A 128 -10.10 -23.49 15.76
CA GLY A 128 -8.63 -23.45 15.82
C GLY A 128 -7.98 -22.84 14.58
N VAL A 129 -8.34 -23.33 13.39
CA VAL A 129 -7.77 -22.91 12.11
C VAL A 129 -8.90 -22.60 11.12
N LEU A 130 -8.81 -21.47 10.44
CA LEU A 130 -9.68 -21.11 9.33
C LEU A 130 -8.93 -21.31 8.02
N ASP A 131 -9.50 -22.05 7.08
CA ASP A 131 -8.95 -22.28 5.74
C ASP A 131 -9.82 -21.63 4.66
N GLY A 132 -9.31 -21.52 3.44
CA GLY A 132 -10.10 -20.99 2.31
C GLY A 132 -10.44 -19.49 2.44
N LEU A 133 -9.72 -18.75 3.29
CA LEU A 133 -9.85 -17.30 3.39
C LEU A 133 -9.37 -16.63 2.11
N THR A 134 -9.89 -15.44 1.86
CA THR A 134 -9.36 -14.54 0.81
C THR A 134 -8.79 -13.29 1.45
N TYR A 135 -7.82 -12.66 0.79
CA TYR A 135 -7.29 -11.38 1.26
C TYR A 135 -6.75 -10.52 0.13
N PHE A 136 -6.60 -9.24 0.40
CA PHE A 136 -5.83 -8.32 -0.44
C PHE A 136 -5.22 -7.21 0.42
N LYS A 137 -4.22 -6.51 -0.14
CA LYS A 137 -3.56 -5.38 0.52
C LYS A 137 -4.46 -4.16 0.49
N VAL A 138 -4.57 -3.44 1.61
CA VAL A 138 -5.29 -2.17 1.72
C VAL A 138 -4.42 -1.12 2.39
N PRO A 139 -4.72 0.17 2.19
CA PRO A 139 -4.08 1.21 2.98
C PRO A 139 -4.36 1.04 4.48
N CYS A 140 -3.40 1.38 5.32
CA CYS A 140 -3.60 1.40 6.77
C CYS A 140 -4.36 2.65 7.21
N ALA A 141 -5.33 2.48 8.11
CA ALA A 141 -6.06 3.57 8.74
C ALA A 141 -5.23 4.20 9.88
N VAL A 142 -4.32 5.09 9.51
CA VAL A 142 -3.44 5.83 10.43
C VAL A 142 -3.74 7.33 10.43
N ASN A 143 -3.52 7.95 11.59
CA ASN A 143 -3.66 9.40 11.79
C ASN A 143 -2.30 10.09 11.73
N GLY A 144 -2.23 11.23 11.04
CA GLY A 144 -0.99 12.00 10.90
C GLY A 144 -0.06 11.49 9.79
N ASN A 145 1.16 11.99 9.81
CA ASN A 145 2.14 11.79 8.75
C ASN A 145 3.03 10.58 9.02
N VAL A 146 3.85 10.21 8.03
CA VAL A 146 4.88 9.18 8.21
C VAL A 146 5.84 9.62 9.32
N LYS A 147 6.32 8.67 10.12
CA LYS A 147 7.23 8.95 11.23
C LYS A 147 8.47 8.08 11.12
N ILE A 148 9.56 8.59 11.68
CA ILE A 148 10.86 7.94 11.71
C ILE A 148 11.39 7.92 13.14
N MET A 149 11.94 6.80 13.56
CA MET A 149 12.64 6.65 14.83
C MET A 149 14.03 6.06 14.60
N MET A 150 15.06 6.70 15.17
CA MET A 150 16.42 6.14 15.16
C MET A 150 16.56 5.12 16.28
N LYS A 151 16.97 3.89 15.93
CA LYS A 151 17.08 2.77 16.87
C LYS A 151 17.97 3.09 18.07
N ASP A 152 17.70 2.42 19.18
CA ASP A 152 18.66 2.30 20.27
C ASP A 152 20.06 1.91 19.75
N GLY A 153 21.09 2.57 20.26
CA GLY A 153 22.49 2.40 19.84
C GLY A 153 22.92 3.21 18.61
N SER A 154 22.00 3.95 17.95
CA SER A 154 22.35 4.85 16.85
C SER A 154 23.32 5.94 17.28
N ASN A 155 24.35 6.18 16.48
CA ASN A 155 25.42 7.14 16.69
C ASN A 155 25.99 7.64 15.34
N ASP A 156 26.98 8.52 15.38
CA ASP A 156 27.56 9.17 14.20
C ASP A 156 28.29 8.23 13.23
N TYR A 157 28.40 6.93 13.53
CA TYR A 157 29.01 5.92 12.65
C TYR A 157 28.00 4.91 12.13
N TRP A 158 26.96 4.60 12.92
CA TRP A 158 25.95 3.61 12.58
C TRP A 158 24.57 4.07 13.04
N THR A 159 23.56 3.92 12.19
CA THR A 159 22.17 4.19 12.55
C THR A 159 21.24 3.17 11.90
N ALA A 160 20.13 2.89 12.55
CA ALA A 160 19.04 2.14 11.95
C ALA A 160 17.72 2.89 12.14
N PHE A 161 16.89 2.95 11.10
CA PHE A 161 15.65 3.71 11.11
C PHE A 161 14.43 2.79 11.10
N LEU A 162 13.52 2.99 12.05
CA LEU A 162 12.16 2.46 11.96
C LEU A 162 11.31 3.52 11.27
N ILE A 163 10.73 3.16 10.12
CA ILE A 163 9.69 3.95 9.48
C ILE A 163 8.34 3.38 9.92
N TYR A 164 7.45 4.24 10.40
CA TYR A 164 6.15 3.82 10.93
C TYR A 164 5.08 4.88 10.66
N ASN A 165 3.83 4.56 10.99
CA ASN A 165 2.66 5.41 10.73
C ASN A 165 2.45 5.71 9.23
N ASN A 166 2.91 4.82 8.34
CA ASN A 166 2.70 4.90 6.90
C ASN A 166 1.41 4.18 6.48
N ARG A 167 0.63 4.77 5.57
CA ARG A 167 -0.58 4.14 5.01
C ARG A 167 -0.26 3.01 4.03
N VAL A 168 0.86 3.17 3.32
CA VAL A 168 1.26 2.32 2.20
C VAL A 168 2.63 1.73 2.53
N THR A 169 2.89 0.49 2.11
CA THR A 169 4.17 -0.19 2.36
C THR A 169 5.35 0.62 1.83
N ILE A 170 6.43 0.63 2.61
CA ILE A 170 7.70 1.27 2.24
C ILE A 170 8.48 0.33 1.32
N LYS A 171 8.86 0.82 0.15
CA LYS A 171 9.65 0.09 -0.84
C LYS A 171 11.15 0.28 -0.61
N ASP A 172 11.59 1.50 -0.34
CA ASP A 172 13.00 1.85 -0.12
C ASP A 172 13.11 2.97 0.91
N VAL A 173 14.19 2.93 1.68
CA VAL A 173 14.65 4.07 2.47
C VAL A 173 16.09 4.32 2.08
N SER A 174 16.40 5.57 1.78
CA SER A 174 17.74 5.98 1.37
C SER A 174 18.19 7.23 2.12
N VAL A 175 19.50 7.35 2.34
CA VAL A 175 20.09 8.45 3.10
C VAL A 175 21.12 9.17 2.25
N LYS A 176 21.13 10.50 2.31
CA LYS A 176 22.20 11.36 1.80
C LYS A 176 22.87 12.02 3.00
N VAL A 177 24.01 11.47 3.41
CA VAL A 177 24.80 11.97 4.53
C VAL A 177 25.57 13.24 4.16
N SER A 178 25.97 14.02 5.18
CA SER A 178 26.75 15.25 5.00
C SER A 178 27.99 15.02 4.11
N GLY A 179 28.24 15.96 3.20
CA GLY A 179 29.36 15.89 2.24
C GLY A 179 29.14 14.92 1.06
N LYS A 180 27.99 14.24 0.96
CA LYS A 180 27.61 13.43 -0.21
C LYS A 180 26.55 14.14 -1.05
N THR A 181 26.54 13.84 -2.34
CA THR A 181 25.58 14.41 -3.31
C THR A 181 24.48 13.43 -3.71
N THR A 182 24.60 12.15 -3.37
CA THR A 182 23.67 11.08 -3.78
C THR A 182 23.03 10.39 -2.58
N TYR A 183 21.78 9.96 -2.76
CA TYR A 183 21.08 9.09 -1.82
C TYR A 183 21.58 7.66 -1.97
N GLN A 184 21.88 7.02 -0.84
CA GLN A 184 22.27 5.61 -0.78
C GLN A 184 21.12 4.82 -0.18
N SER A 185 20.59 3.83 -0.92
CA SER A 185 19.56 2.91 -0.43
C SER A 185 20.09 2.07 0.73
N LEU A 186 19.25 1.93 1.75
CA LEU A 186 19.55 1.18 2.96
C LEU A 186 19.04 -0.26 2.82
N THR A 187 19.62 -1.16 3.60
CA THR A 187 19.12 -2.52 3.70
C THR A 187 18.07 -2.60 4.81
N GLN A 188 16.86 -3.07 4.47
CA GLN A 188 15.85 -3.40 5.46
C GLN A 188 16.22 -4.71 6.18
N SER A 189 16.20 -4.69 7.50
CA SER A 189 16.37 -5.87 8.34
C SER A 189 15.11 -6.72 8.37
N SER A 190 15.26 -7.98 8.78
CA SER A 190 14.13 -8.88 9.05
C SER A 190 13.27 -8.48 10.25
N TYR A 191 13.54 -7.34 10.88
CA TYR A 191 12.79 -6.80 12.01
C TYR A 191 12.38 -5.33 11.77
N ASN A 192 12.24 -4.94 10.51
CA ASN A 192 11.71 -3.66 10.02
C ASN A 192 12.55 -2.40 10.29
N TYR A 193 13.87 -2.55 10.42
CA TYR A 193 14.77 -1.40 10.50
C TYR A 193 15.61 -1.25 9.24
N TRP A 194 15.75 -0.02 8.77
CA TRP A 194 16.59 0.32 7.62
C TRP A 194 17.97 0.74 8.09
N ILE A 195 18.99 -0.05 7.75
CA ILE A 195 20.33 0.07 8.33
C ILE A 195 21.22 0.97 7.47
N SER A 196 21.78 2.00 8.10
CA SER A 196 22.84 2.87 7.56
C SER A 196 24.15 2.64 8.32
N PRO A 197 25.10 1.87 7.75
CA PRO A 197 26.34 1.51 8.43
C PRO A 197 27.45 2.57 8.33
N ASN A 198 27.25 3.63 7.54
CA ASN A 198 28.28 4.63 7.22
C ASN A 198 27.74 6.04 7.46
N MET A 199 27.26 6.30 8.68
CA MET A 199 26.87 7.65 9.08
C MET A 199 28.11 8.54 9.28
N VAL A 200 27.87 9.85 9.33
CA VAL A 200 28.87 10.86 9.70
C VAL A 200 28.21 11.89 10.61
N PRO A 201 28.96 12.56 11.50
CA PRO A 201 28.42 13.66 12.30
C PRO A 201 27.80 14.76 11.44
N GLY A 202 26.70 15.33 11.91
CA GLY A 202 25.99 16.45 11.29
C GLY A 202 24.66 16.05 10.65
N SER A 203 24.11 16.97 9.86
CA SER A 203 22.79 16.79 9.25
C SER A 203 22.83 15.82 8.06
N PHE A 204 21.72 15.12 7.85
CA PHE A 204 21.55 14.20 6.72
C PHE A 204 20.10 14.23 6.24
N ASP A 205 19.90 13.89 4.97
CA ASP A 205 18.56 13.76 4.39
C ASP A 205 18.16 12.28 4.33
N VAL A 206 16.91 11.99 4.67
CA VAL A 206 16.27 10.69 4.50
C VAL A 206 15.21 10.82 3.41
N ARG A 207 15.22 9.89 2.45
CA ARG A 207 14.19 9.73 1.42
C ARG A 207 13.51 8.38 1.61
N ILE A 208 12.18 8.39 1.71
CA ILE A 208 11.32 7.23 1.92
C ILE A 208 10.46 7.05 0.68
N GLU A 209 10.56 5.90 0.01
CA GLU A 209 9.78 5.55 -1.20
C GLU A 209 8.64 4.59 -0.84
N SER A 210 7.42 4.87 -1.27
CA SER A 210 6.31 3.92 -1.16
C SER A 210 6.33 2.89 -2.29
N VAL A 211 5.61 1.79 -2.13
CA VAL A 211 5.38 0.84 -3.24
C VAL A 211 4.62 1.45 -4.43
N GLY A 212 3.98 2.61 -4.24
CA GLY A 212 3.37 3.39 -5.32
C GLY A 212 4.31 4.37 -6.02
N GLY A 213 5.59 4.41 -5.64
CA GLY A 213 6.61 5.25 -6.26
C GLY A 213 6.64 6.69 -5.78
N GLU A 214 5.86 7.04 -4.76
CA GLU A 214 5.89 8.35 -4.12
C GLU A 214 7.09 8.46 -3.18
N PHE A 215 7.65 9.67 -3.06
CA PHE A 215 8.76 9.95 -2.15
C PHE A 215 8.35 10.94 -1.05
N ILE A 216 8.79 10.67 0.18
CA ILE A 216 8.78 11.61 1.30
C ILE A 216 10.23 11.90 1.68
N TYR A 217 10.52 13.17 1.95
CA TYR A 217 11.85 13.65 2.34
C TYR A 217 11.81 14.28 3.73
N ILE A 218 12.88 14.07 4.50
CA ILE A 218 13.10 14.76 5.77
C ILE A 218 14.60 15.00 5.99
N THR A 219 14.95 16.20 6.43
CA THR A 219 16.31 16.53 6.89
C THR A 219 16.37 16.37 8.40
N ILE A 220 17.28 15.53 8.88
CA ILE A 220 17.52 15.29 10.31
C ILE A 220 18.80 16.03 10.72
N PRO A 221 18.79 16.85 11.78
CA PRO A 221 19.91 17.73 12.12
C PRO A 221 21.16 17.01 12.60
N LYS A 222 20.99 15.85 13.25
CA LYS A 222 22.07 14.99 13.76
C LYS A 222 21.51 13.63 14.18
N VAL A 223 22.38 12.64 14.32
CA VAL A 223 21.99 11.34 14.87
C VAL A 223 21.71 11.48 16.36
N GLU A 224 20.53 11.03 16.79
CA GLU A 224 20.15 10.96 18.20
C GLU A 224 19.44 9.64 18.45
N SER A 225 20.02 8.80 19.31
CA SER A 225 19.41 7.52 19.65
C SER A 225 18.01 7.72 20.21
N ARG A 226 17.07 6.87 19.78
CA ARG A 226 15.64 6.88 20.15
C ARG A 226 14.84 8.11 19.72
N LYS A 227 15.48 9.10 19.08
CA LYS A 227 14.79 10.32 18.66
C LYS A 227 13.81 10.00 17.53
N GLN A 228 12.62 10.58 17.66
CA GLN A 228 11.54 10.45 16.69
C GLN A 228 11.34 11.77 15.95
N TYR A 229 11.00 11.67 14.68
CA TYR A 229 10.56 12.79 13.85
C TYR A 229 9.28 12.40 13.13
N GLU A 230 8.38 13.35 12.99
CA GLU A 230 7.23 13.26 12.08
C GLU A 230 7.57 14.03 10.81
N THR A 231 7.28 13.43 9.65
CA THR A 231 7.49 14.06 8.35
C THR A 231 6.37 15.07 8.06
N SER A 232 6.48 15.79 6.95
CA SER A 232 5.48 16.78 6.54
C SER A 232 4.28 16.18 5.79
N SER A 233 4.28 14.88 5.47
CA SER A 233 3.26 14.28 4.59
C SER A 233 3.01 12.79 4.83
N GLN A 234 1.98 12.30 4.16
CA GLN A 234 1.57 10.90 4.10
C GLN A 234 1.45 10.47 2.63
N PHE A 235 1.59 9.17 2.35
CA PHE A 235 1.45 8.63 0.99
C PHE A 235 0.01 8.65 0.49
N ASN A 236 -0.16 8.74 -0.83
CA ASN A 236 -1.46 8.87 -1.45
C ASN A 236 -2.31 7.60 -1.29
N THR A 237 -3.52 7.88 -0.84
CA THR A 237 -4.68 7.00 -0.71
C THR A 237 -5.34 6.57 -2.00
N GLU A 238 -5.39 7.53 -2.91
CA GLU A 238 -6.55 7.76 -3.77
C GLU A 238 -6.75 6.63 -4.78
N GLY A 239 -8.00 6.21 -4.93
CA GLY A 239 -8.38 5.10 -5.81
C GLY A 239 -8.22 3.72 -5.18
N CYS A 240 -7.81 3.62 -3.90
CA CYS A 240 -7.70 2.33 -3.23
C CYS A 240 -9.02 1.89 -2.57
N VAL A 241 -9.29 0.60 -2.66
CA VAL A 241 -10.32 -0.04 -1.82
C VAL A 241 -9.84 -0.01 -0.36
N GLY A 242 -10.74 0.38 0.55
CA GLY A 242 -10.45 0.44 1.98
C GLY A 242 -9.72 1.71 2.42
N GLU A 243 -9.81 2.79 1.65
CA GLU A 243 -9.25 4.08 2.05
C GLU A 243 -9.83 4.58 3.39
N PRO A 244 -8.98 5.09 4.31
CA PRO A 244 -9.41 5.49 5.66
C PRO A 244 -10.47 6.60 5.71
N ASN A 245 -10.63 7.35 4.60
CA ASN A 245 -11.58 8.47 4.47
C ASN A 245 -12.59 8.25 3.33
N GLY A 246 -12.78 7.01 2.86
CA GLY A 246 -13.50 6.71 1.62
C GLY A 246 -14.84 7.45 1.47
N SER A 247 -14.90 8.33 0.48
CA SER A 247 -16.17 8.65 -0.19
C SER A 247 -16.69 7.35 -0.83
N PRO A 248 -17.98 7.01 -0.74
CA PRO A 248 -18.50 5.73 -1.22
C PRO A 248 -18.66 5.78 -2.75
N SER A 249 -17.59 5.58 -3.50
CA SER A 249 -17.69 5.38 -4.95
C SER A 249 -17.63 3.90 -5.27
N GLY A 250 -18.82 3.32 -5.48
CA GLY A 250 -19.03 2.17 -6.35
C GLY A 250 -18.98 0.81 -5.65
N GLY A 251 -20.15 0.32 -5.24
CA GLY A 251 -20.35 -1.12 -5.14
C GLY A 251 -20.02 -1.75 -6.49
N ILE A 252 -19.08 -2.69 -6.51
CA ILE A 252 -18.79 -3.50 -7.70
C ILE A 252 -19.98 -4.44 -7.89
N SER A 253 -21.00 -3.98 -8.61
CA SER A 253 -21.90 -4.87 -9.31
C SER A 253 -21.14 -5.40 -10.52
N VAL A 254 -20.88 -6.71 -10.54
CA VAL A 254 -20.35 -7.41 -11.71
C VAL A 254 -21.42 -7.34 -12.81
N GLY A 255 -21.35 -6.28 -13.63
CA GLY A 255 -22.15 -6.12 -14.83
C GLY A 255 -21.54 -6.92 -15.97
N SER A 256 -22.34 -7.78 -16.59
CA SER A 256 -22.01 -8.50 -17.83
C SER A 256 -21.65 -7.52 -18.97
N PRO A 257 -20.82 -7.93 -19.95
CA PRO A 257 -20.46 -7.07 -21.06
C PRO A 257 -21.61 -6.99 -22.06
N SER A 258 -22.33 -5.88 -22.07
CA SER A 258 -23.20 -5.52 -23.20
C SER A 258 -23.25 -4.00 -23.38
N ASP A 259 -22.22 -3.44 -24.02
CA ASP A 259 -22.31 -2.11 -24.61
C ASP A 259 -21.69 -2.12 -26.01
N ALA A 260 -22.50 -2.57 -26.97
CA ALA A 260 -22.34 -2.31 -28.38
C ALA A 260 -23.43 -1.32 -28.81
N SER A 261 -23.24 -0.03 -28.49
CA SER A 261 -24.21 1.01 -28.89
C SER A 261 -23.59 2.33 -29.37
N SER A 262 -22.24 2.46 -29.35
CA SER A 262 -21.57 3.67 -29.85
C SER A 262 -20.95 3.54 -31.25
N LEU A 263 -20.80 2.34 -31.81
CA LEU A 263 -20.26 2.17 -33.17
C LEU A 263 -21.31 2.31 -34.28
N THR A 264 -22.59 2.11 -33.97
CA THR A 264 -23.65 2.03 -34.99
C THR A 264 -24.04 3.40 -35.56
N LEU A 265 -23.89 4.48 -34.78
CA LEU A 265 -24.22 5.84 -35.25
C LEU A 265 -23.14 6.45 -36.16
N CYS A 266 -21.86 6.13 -35.95
CA CYS A 266 -20.76 6.63 -36.79
C CYS A 266 -20.76 6.02 -38.20
N VAL A 267 -21.14 4.74 -38.34
CA VAL A 267 -21.16 4.05 -39.64
C VAL A 267 -22.30 4.58 -40.52
N LEU A 268 -23.47 4.90 -39.95
CA LEU A 268 -24.60 5.47 -40.69
C LEU A 268 -24.32 6.89 -41.23
N PHE A 269 -23.50 7.68 -40.53
CA PHE A 269 -23.12 9.02 -40.97
C PHE A 269 -22.08 9.00 -42.11
N LEU A 270 -21.19 8.01 -42.13
CA LEU A 270 -20.20 7.85 -43.22
C LEU A 270 -20.82 7.35 -44.53
N PHE A 271 -21.83 6.47 -44.46
CA PHE A 271 -22.51 5.99 -45.67
C PHE A 271 -23.40 7.05 -46.34
N THR A 272 -24.01 7.95 -45.56
CA THR A 272 -24.82 9.05 -46.11
C THR A 272 -23.97 10.09 -46.82
N ILE A 273 -22.78 10.40 -46.30
CA ILE A 273 -21.83 11.31 -46.96
C ILE A 273 -21.26 10.68 -48.25
N LEU A 274 -20.95 9.38 -48.25
CA LEU A 274 -20.46 8.70 -49.46
C LEU A 274 -21.53 8.64 -50.57
N PHE A 275 -22.81 8.49 -50.20
CA PHE A 275 -23.91 8.46 -51.16
C PHE A 275 -24.21 9.83 -51.76
N LEU A 276 -24.07 10.91 -50.98
CA LEU A 276 -24.20 12.30 -51.46
C LEU A 276 -23.02 12.74 -52.34
N MET A 277 -21.83 12.17 -52.16
CA MET A 277 -20.66 12.43 -53.03
C MET A 277 -20.68 11.65 -54.35
N MET A 278 -21.52 10.61 -54.48
CA MET A 278 -21.66 9.82 -55.71
C MET A 278 -22.79 10.31 -56.62
N LEU A 279 -23.58 11.30 -56.17
CA LEU A 279 -24.75 11.83 -56.88
C LEU A 279 -24.55 13.28 -57.40
N ASN A 280 -23.32 13.80 -57.38
CA ASN A 280 -22.94 15.07 -58.00
C ASN A 280 -21.64 14.94 -58.80
#